data_AF-A0AAD8MZT9-F1
#
_entry.id   AF-A0AAD8MZT9-F1
#
_cell.length_a   1.000
_cell.length_b   1.000
_cell.length_c   1.000
_cell.angle_alpha   90.00
_cell.angle_beta   90.00
_cell.angle_gamma   90.00
#
_symmetry.space_group_name_H-M   'P 1'
#
loop_
_entity.id
_entity.type
_entity.pdbx_description
1 polymer ?
#
loop_
_entity_poly.entity_id
_entity_poly.type
_entity_poly.pdbx_seq_one_letter_code
_entity_poly.pdbx_strand_id
1 'polypeptide(L)'
;MGYNLSIPVDQIFSDWLLDILPNGKMDLVIKLASILWCIWFFRNKLVWENKVVTAKVATDWSIKMVVDWQLAKTKSKKPGEGNCSTTCGARNVTWKQTCSFKF
;
A
#
# COMPACT_ATOMS: atom_id res chain seq x y z
N MET A 1 -2.11 20.51 13.44
CA MET A 1 -1.95 21.06 12.07
C MET A 1 -2.87 20.29 11.14
N GLY A 2 -4.03 20.86 10.80
CA GLY A 2 -4.97 20.25 9.87
C GLY A 2 -4.53 20.54 8.45
N TYR A 3 -4.31 19.50 7.64
CA TYR A 3 -4.05 19.65 6.22
C TYR A 3 -5.41 19.87 5.54
N ASN A 4 -5.61 21.05 4.97
CA ASN A 4 -6.81 21.34 4.18
C ASN A 4 -6.63 20.68 2.81
N LEU A 5 -7.21 19.48 2.62
CA LEU A 5 -7.25 18.79 1.33
C LEU A 5 -8.37 19.38 0.47
N SER A 6 -8.20 20.62 0.04
CA SER A 6 -9.05 21.22 -1.00
C SER A 6 -8.58 20.67 -2.35
N ILE A 7 -9.06 19.47 -2.72
CA ILE A 7 -8.70 18.83 -3.99
C ILE A 7 -9.54 19.45 -5.12
N PRO A 8 -8.95 20.11 -6.13
CA PRO A 8 -9.67 20.50 -7.35
C PRO A 8 -9.97 19.25 -8.19
N VAL A 9 -11.23 19.05 -8.59
CA VAL A 9 -11.80 17.75 -8.97
C VAL A 9 -11.71 17.47 -10.49
N ASP A 10 -11.23 18.41 -11.30
CA ASP A 10 -11.73 18.49 -12.68
C ASP A 10 -10.68 18.15 -13.76
N GLN A 11 -9.39 18.41 -13.50
CA GLN A 11 -8.26 18.11 -14.42
C GLN A 11 -6.89 18.31 -13.73
N ILE A 12 -6.87 19.12 -12.67
CA ILE A 12 -5.67 19.55 -11.93
C ILE A 12 -5.19 18.48 -10.93
N PHE A 13 -6.01 17.49 -10.58
CA PHE A 13 -5.65 16.47 -9.60
C PHE A 13 -4.46 15.62 -10.03
N SER A 14 -4.37 15.24 -11.31
CA SER A 14 -3.28 14.41 -11.82
C SER A 14 -1.94 15.14 -11.72
N ASP A 15 -1.89 16.40 -12.15
CA ASP A 15 -0.68 17.22 -12.09
C ASP A 15 -0.28 17.54 -10.64
N TRP A 16 -1.26 17.86 -9.79
CA TRP A 16 -1.06 18.07 -8.37
C TRP A 16 -0.53 16.81 -7.65
N LEU A 17 -1.09 15.64 -7.98
CA LEU A 17 -0.65 14.37 -7.41
C LEU A 17 0.77 14.04 -7.88
N LEU A 18 1.07 14.24 -9.16
CA LEU A 18 2.40 14.02 -9.73
C LEU A 18 3.45 14.97 -9.16
N ASP A 19 3.08 16.18 -8.73
CA ASP A 19 3.97 17.10 -8.03
C ASP A 19 4.19 16.69 -6.56
N ILE A 20 3.15 16.22 -5.88
CA ILE A 20 3.23 15.81 -4.46
C ILE A 20 3.99 14.49 -4.27
N LEU A 21 3.90 13.54 -5.20
CA LEU A 21 4.58 12.25 -5.05
C LEU A 21 6.11 12.36 -4.88
N PRO A 22 6.85 13.16 -5.69
CA PRO A 22 8.29 13.35 -5.53
C PRO A 22 8.65 14.39 -4.45
N ASN A 23 7.84 15.43 -4.26
CA ASN A 23 8.21 16.59 -3.44
C ASN A 23 7.56 16.60 -2.04
N GLY A 24 6.54 15.75 -1.84
CA GLY A 24 5.75 15.70 -0.62
C GLY A 24 6.47 15.03 0.54
N LYS A 25 6.04 15.39 1.76
CA LYS A 25 6.48 14.69 2.98
C LYS A 25 6.11 13.22 2.89
N MET A 26 7.04 12.34 3.24
CA MET A 26 6.88 10.89 3.14
C MET A 26 5.60 10.38 3.85
N ASP A 27 5.25 10.93 5.01
CA ASP A 27 4.01 10.58 5.71
C ASP A 27 2.73 10.92 4.92
N LEU A 28 2.74 12.05 4.21
CA LEU A 28 1.61 12.49 3.41
C LEU A 28 1.50 11.64 2.14
N VAL A 29 2.63 11.34 1.50
CA VAL A 29 2.71 10.46 0.33
C VAL A 29 2.21 9.05 0.66
N ILE A 30 2.62 8.49 1.80
CA ILE A 30 2.17 7.15 2.24
C ILE A 30 0.65 7.14 2.47
N LYS A 31 0.09 8.18 3.12
CA LYS A 31 -1.35 8.30 3.35
C LYS A 31 -2.14 8.42 2.03
N LEU A 32 -1.64 9.23 1.09
CA LEU A 32 -2.27 9.37 -0.23
C LEU A 32 -2.21 8.05 -1.01
N ALA A 33 -1.06 7.40 -1.05
CA ALA A 33 -0.87 6.12 -1.72
C ALA A 33 -1.78 5.04 -1.12
N SER A 34 -1.93 4.98 0.22
CA SER A 34 -2.80 4.00 0.87
C SER A 34 -4.28 4.23 0.56
N ILE A 35 -4.73 5.49 0.51
CA ILE A 35 -6.10 5.85 0.14
C ILE A 35 -6.37 5.46 -1.32
N LEU A 36 -5.49 5.85 -2.26
CA LEU A 36 -5.62 5.50 -3.68
C LEU A 36 -5.67 3.99 -3.89
N TRP A 37 -4.78 3.25 -3.22
CA TRP A 37 -4.76 1.80 -3.28
C TRP A 37 -6.06 1.18 -2.76
N CYS A 38 -6.62 1.69 -1.66
CA CYS A 38 -7.89 1.20 -1.13
C CYS A 38 -9.08 1.48 -2.04
N ILE A 39 -9.13 2.67 -2.65
CA ILE A 39 -10.17 2.99 -3.65
C ILE A 39 -10.11 1.98 -4.81
N TRP A 40 -8.90 1.73 -5.32
CA TRP A 40 -8.69 0.74 -6.38
C TRP A 40 -9.09 -0.67 -5.93
N PHE A 41 -8.69 -1.10 -4.73
CA PHE A 41 -9.02 -2.43 -4.19
C PHE A 41 -10.52 -2.64 -4.04
N PHE A 42 -11.24 -1.70 -3.42
CA PHE A 42 -12.67 -1.83 -3.20
C PHE A 42 -13.48 -1.69 -4.50
N ARG A 43 -13.01 -0.91 -5.48
CA ARG A 43 -13.58 -0.94 -6.84
C ARG A 43 -13.45 -2.32 -7.48
N ASN A 44 -12.30 -2.97 -7.35
CA ASN A 44 -12.14 -4.33 -7.85
C ASN A 44 -13.01 -5.33 -7.07
N LYS A 45 -13.12 -5.21 -5.74
CA LYS A 45 -14.04 -6.05 -4.97
C LYS A 45 -15.50 -5.91 -5.41
N LEU A 46 -15.93 -4.72 -5.81
CA LEU A 46 -17.25 -4.53 -6.39
C LEU A 46 -17.39 -5.27 -7.72
N VAL A 47 -16.44 -5.10 -8.63
CA VAL A 47 -16.49 -5.72 -9.98
C VAL A 47 -16.43 -7.25 -9.92
N TRP A 48 -15.57 -7.80 -9.05
CA TRP A 48 -15.27 -9.23 -9.05
C TRP A 48 -16.08 -10.03 -8.02
N GLU A 49 -16.52 -9.42 -6.92
CA GLU A 49 -17.24 -10.10 -5.82
C GLU A 49 -18.62 -9.49 -5.53
N ASN A 50 -19.04 -8.47 -6.28
CA ASN A 50 -20.28 -7.72 -6.04
C ASN A 50 -20.41 -7.17 -4.60
N LYS A 51 -19.27 -6.85 -3.97
CA LYS A 51 -19.23 -6.32 -2.60
C LYS A 51 -19.17 -4.81 -2.62
N VAL A 52 -20.25 -4.18 -2.20
CA VAL A 52 -20.32 -2.74 -1.93
C VAL A 52 -19.91 -2.49 -0.48
N VAL A 53 -18.99 -1.55 -0.29
CA VAL A 53 -18.49 -1.19 1.05
C VAL A 53 -18.57 0.31 1.22
N THR A 54 -18.94 0.75 2.42
CA THR A 54 -19.09 2.19 2.69
C THR A 54 -17.72 2.87 2.73
N ALA A 55 -17.68 4.15 2.40
CA ALA A 55 -16.44 4.95 2.44
C ALA A 55 -15.74 4.88 3.81
N LYS A 56 -16.52 4.82 4.89
CA LYS A 56 -15.99 4.67 6.25
C LYS A 56 -15.23 3.36 6.42
N VAL A 57 -15.82 2.24 6.01
CA VAL A 57 -15.17 0.91 6.10
C VAL A 57 -13.93 0.86 5.22
N ALA A 58 -13.99 1.44 4.01
CA ALA A 58 -12.84 1.51 3.12
C ALA A 58 -11.68 2.32 3.74
N THR A 59 -12.01 3.42 4.43
CA THR A 59 -11.03 4.27 5.11
C THR A 59 -10.41 3.56 6.30
N ASP A 60 -11.21 2.95 7.17
CA ASP A 60 -10.73 2.18 8.32
C ASP A 60 -9.80 1.03 7.88
N TRP A 61 -10.15 0.38 6.77
CA TRP A 61 -9.35 -0.69 6.19
C TRP A 61 -8.01 -0.18 5.63
N SER A 62 -8.00 1.01 5.02
CA SER A 62 -6.76 1.64 4.54
C SER A 62 -5.76 1.93 5.65
N ILE A 63 -6.25 2.42 6.79
CA ILE A 63 -5.43 2.74 7.96
C ILE A 63 -4.86 1.44 8.52
N LYS A 64 -5.71 0.42 8.69
CA LYS A 64 -5.29 -0.88 9.20
C LYS A 64 -4.22 -1.52 8.32
N MET A 65 -4.39 -1.49 7.00
CA MET A 65 -3.41 -2.04 6.07
C MET A 65 -2.03 -1.37 6.21
N VAL A 66 -1.98 -0.04 6.33
CA VAL A 66 -0.71 0.68 6.51
C VAL A 66 -0.03 0.29 7.82
N VAL A 67 -0.80 0.21 8.91
CA VAL A 67 -0.29 -0.22 10.22
C VAL A 67 0.26 -1.65 10.14
N ASP A 68 -0.49 -2.57 9.54
CA ASP A 68 -0.08 -3.97 9.40
C ASP A 68 1.20 -4.09 8.55
N TRP A 69 1.31 -3.31 7.47
CA TRP A 69 2.52 -3.25 6.65
C TRP A 69 3.74 -2.71 7.41
N GLN A 70 3.57 -1.63 8.19
CA GLN A 70 4.64 -1.06 9.01
C GLN A 70 5.12 -2.05 10.09
N LEU A 71 4.17 -2.77 10.72
CA LEU A 71 4.45 -3.80 11.71
C LEU A 71 5.16 -5.01 11.08
N ALA A 72 4.77 -5.42 9.87
CA ALA A 72 5.47 -6.48 9.14
C ALA A 72 6.91 -6.08 8.82
N LYS A 73 7.14 -4.85 8.35
CA LYS A 73 8.47 -4.33 8.00
C LYS A 73 9.41 -4.27 9.20
N THR A 74 8.90 -3.95 10.38
CA THR A 74 9.69 -3.95 11.63
C THR A 74 10.02 -5.36 12.10
N LYS A 75 9.09 -6.32 11.96
CA LYS A 75 9.34 -7.75 12.28
C LYS A 75 10.36 -8.42 11.35
N SER A 76 10.52 -7.93 10.12
CA SER A 76 11.51 -8.44 9.16
C SER A 76 12.95 -8.00 9.44
N LYS A 77 13.17 -6.99 10.30
CA LYS A 77 14.51 -6.62 10.77
C LYS A 77 14.91 -7.50 11.96
N LYS A 78 15.34 -8.74 11.71
CA LYS A 78 16.12 -9.48 12.71
C LYS A 78 17.53 -8.89 12.79
N PRO A 79 18.11 -8.70 14.00
CA PRO A 79 19.50 -8.29 14.15
C PRO A 79 20.39 -9.53 13.94
N GLY A 80 21.22 -9.51 12.90
CA GLY A 80 22.23 -10.54 12.69
C GLY A 80 22.47 -10.88 11.21
N GLU A 81 23.04 -9.96 10.46
CA GLU A 81 23.82 -10.34 9.28
C GLU A 81 25.11 -9.51 9.33
N GLY A 82 26.17 -10.16 9.83
CA GLY A 82 27.51 -9.62 9.83
C GLY A 82 28.00 -9.41 8.41
N ASN A 83 28.97 -8.51 8.27
CA ASN A 83 29.70 -8.22 7.05
C ASN A 83 29.99 -9.50 6.25
N CYS A 84 29.33 -9.65 5.09
CA CYS A 84 29.76 -10.57 4.06
C CYS A 84 30.02 -9.76 2.80
N SER A 85 31.27 -9.33 2.67
CA SER A 85 31.81 -8.86 1.40
C SER A 85 31.73 -9.98 0.36
N THR A 86 31.26 -9.63 -0.83
CA THR A 86 31.61 -10.28 -2.11
C THR A 86 30.98 -11.65 -2.38
N THR A 87 29.83 -11.67 -3.07
CA THR A 87 29.67 -12.12 -4.48
C THR A 87 28.20 -12.32 -4.84
N CYS A 88 27.87 -11.91 -6.06
CA CYS A 88 26.59 -12.04 -6.73
C CYS A 88 26.21 -13.53 -6.87
N GLY A 89 25.10 -13.95 -6.26
CA GLY A 89 24.53 -15.29 -6.43
C GLY A 89 23.02 -15.22 -6.49
N ALA A 90 22.47 -15.43 -7.68
CA ALA A 90 21.04 -15.48 -7.95
C ALA A 90 20.35 -16.50 -7.02
N ARG A 91 19.49 -16.02 -6.11
CA ARG A 91 18.61 -16.92 -5.33
C ARG A 91 17.33 -17.16 -6.14
N ASN A 92 17.19 -18.39 -6.63
CA ASN A 92 15.94 -18.93 -7.15
C ASN A 92 14.87 -18.90 -6.05
N VAL A 93 13.98 -17.92 -6.09
CA VAL A 93 12.78 -17.87 -5.24
C VAL A 93 11.69 -18.66 -5.96
N THR A 94 11.56 -19.94 -5.66
CA THR A 94 10.40 -20.75 -6.07
C THR A 94 9.24 -20.48 -5.12
N TRP A 95 8.20 -19.79 -5.61
CA TRP A 95 6.94 -19.64 -4.90
C TRP A 95 6.26 -21.01 -4.81
N LYS A 96 6.18 -21.59 -3.60
CA LYS A 96 5.32 -22.76 -3.38
C LYS A 96 3.86 -22.30 -3.39
N GLN A 97 3.15 -22.57 -4.48
CA GLN A 97 1.70 -22.58 -4.50
C GLN A 97 1.20 -23.72 -3.59
N THR A 98 0.47 -23.39 -2.54
CA THR A 98 -0.38 -24.36 -1.86
C THR A 98 -1.81 -23.87 -1.90
N CYS A 99 -2.51 -24.21 -2.98
CA CYS A 99 -3.96 -24.29 -2.99
C CYS A 99 -4.33 -25.77 -2.99
N SER A 100 -4.88 -26.26 -1.88
CA SER A 100 -5.77 -27.42 -1.86
C SER A 100 -6.98 -27.04 -1.01
N PHE A 101 -7.98 -26.46 -1.66
CA PHE A 101 -9.36 -26.52 -1.19
C PHE A 101 -10.03 -27.63 -1.98
N LYS A 102 -10.45 -28.70 -1.30
CA LYS A 102 -11.45 -29.65 -1.81
C LYS A 102 -12.69 -29.49 -0.96
N PHE A 103 -13.83 -29.34 -1.65
CA PHE A 103 -15.18 -29.32 -1.11
C PHE A 103 -15.53 -30.66 -0.46
#